data_AF-A0AAV7WXS4-F1
#
_entry.id   AF-A0AAV7WXS4-F1
#
_cell.length_a   1.000
_cell.length_b   1.000
_cell.length_c   1.000
_cell.angle_alpha   90.00
_cell.angle_beta   90.00
_cell.angle_gamma   90.00
#
_symmetry.space_group_name_H-M   'P 1'
#
loop_
_entity.id
_entity.type
_entity.pdbx_description
1 polymer ?
#
loop_
_entity_poly.entity_id
_entity_poly.type
_entity_poly.pdbx_seq_one_letter_code
_entity_poly.pdbx_strand_id
1 'polypeptide(L)'
;MGAPLDIAVNAGTPEEEEREAAGTEARVLEREGARSSNVEPSSPPTMAEHPKKQRSEGPVETDSQRVPESKDGGNTETDAVDARCDHFNPAEEYRMNNKRRGVALIFNHEWFHWFLTMPERRGTNADRDNLRQRLSEQGFEVSCYDNFKTQEIHEKIKDASTADHSDADCFLCVFLSHGEKDHIYSNDSKIEIQALTNMFKGDKCPSLVGKPKIFIIQACRGEQHDEPVIACDSVDSAIERQNEIQVDAAAVYTLPAGADFLMCYSVAEGYYSHRETVNGSWYIQDLCSTLKKYGTSLEILELLTLVNRKVSVRRVDMCRDINAIGKKQVPCFASMLTKKLYLRPK
;
A
#
# COMPACT_ATOMS: atom_id res chain seq x y z
N MET A 1 24.01 -38.99 -57.60
CA MET A 1 25.44 -39.09 -57.99
C MET A 1 25.82 -37.79 -58.68
N GLY A 2 27.01 -37.22 -58.42
CA GLY A 2 27.51 -36.03 -59.14
C GLY A 2 27.59 -34.75 -58.29
N ALA A 3 28.76 -34.56 -57.67
CA ALA A 3 29.36 -33.29 -57.26
C ALA A 3 30.89 -33.45 -57.52
N PRO A 4 31.81 -32.47 -57.32
CA PRO A 4 31.65 -31.05 -56.96
C PRO A 4 32.51 -30.11 -57.87
N LEU A 5 32.72 -28.85 -57.45
CA LEU A 5 33.87 -27.91 -57.63
C LEU A 5 33.31 -26.46 -57.62
N ASP A 6 33.48 -25.57 -56.63
CA ASP A 6 34.65 -24.98 -55.91
C ASP A 6 35.21 -23.68 -56.50
N ILE A 7 35.83 -22.87 -55.61
CA ILE A 7 36.55 -21.58 -55.79
C ILE A 7 35.69 -20.29 -55.58
N ALA A 8 36.12 -19.21 -54.89
CA ALA A 8 36.79 -19.02 -53.57
C ALA A 8 36.93 -17.49 -53.22
N VAL A 9 37.07 -17.17 -51.91
CA VAL A 9 37.59 -15.94 -51.22
C VAL A 9 37.37 -14.50 -51.73
N ASN A 10 36.80 -13.66 -50.84
CA ASN A 10 37.34 -12.45 -50.15
C ASN A 10 36.20 -11.43 -49.90
N ALA A 11 35.88 -10.95 -48.69
CA ALA A 11 36.69 -10.31 -47.63
C ALA A 11 37.14 -8.88 -48.00
N GLY A 12 36.60 -7.88 -47.30
CA GLY A 12 36.93 -6.46 -47.46
C GLY A 12 35.87 -5.53 -46.86
N THR A 13 36.03 -5.18 -45.57
CA THR A 13 35.50 -3.92 -45.01
C THR A 13 36.35 -2.74 -45.53
N PRO A 14 35.84 -1.51 -45.42
CA PRO A 14 36.49 -0.63 -44.44
C PRO A 14 35.51 0.17 -43.57
N GLU A 15 36.01 0.53 -42.38
CA GLU A 15 35.47 1.56 -41.50
C GLU A 15 35.93 2.96 -41.99
N GLU A 16 35.67 3.98 -41.17
CA GLU A 16 36.16 5.37 -41.29
C GLU A 16 35.44 6.28 -42.32
N GLU A 17 34.39 6.96 -41.84
CA GLU A 17 34.33 8.41 -42.06
C GLU A 17 33.90 9.14 -40.76
N GLU A 18 34.65 10.20 -40.47
CA GLU A 18 34.78 10.97 -39.24
C GLU A 18 33.48 11.65 -38.72
N ARG A 19 33.24 11.73 -37.41
CA ARG A 19 33.77 12.75 -36.48
C ARG A 19 33.55 14.22 -36.90
N GLU A 20 32.31 14.71 -36.91
CA GLU A 20 32.06 16.15 -36.69
C GLU A 20 30.71 16.46 -36.02
N ALA A 21 30.64 16.34 -34.69
CA ALA A 21 29.51 16.84 -33.87
C ALA A 21 29.87 17.01 -32.38
N ALA A 22 31.07 17.53 -32.09
CA ALA A 22 31.51 17.82 -30.72
C ALA A 22 31.95 19.29 -30.59
N GLY A 23 30.99 20.19 -30.44
CA GLY A 23 31.25 21.60 -30.23
C GLY A 23 29.99 22.46 -30.16
N THR A 24 29.98 23.38 -29.19
CA THR A 24 28.97 24.46 -29.03
C THR A 24 27.64 24.09 -28.38
N GLU A 25 27.63 23.90 -27.07
CA GLU A 25 26.68 24.61 -26.18
C GLU A 25 27.14 24.59 -24.70
N ALA A 26 28.17 25.38 -24.40
CA ALA A 26 28.66 25.60 -23.04
C ALA A 26 28.95 27.10 -22.83
N ARG A 27 27.90 27.93 -22.72
CA ARG A 27 28.06 29.37 -22.37
C ARG A 27 26.76 30.16 -22.05
N VAL A 28 26.05 29.83 -20.97
CA VAL A 28 25.34 30.84 -20.16
C VAL A 28 25.29 30.36 -18.71
N LEU A 29 26.11 30.93 -17.81
CA LEU A 29 25.90 30.99 -16.35
C LEU A 29 27.06 31.77 -15.67
N GLU A 30 27.13 33.07 -15.90
CA GLU A 30 27.86 34.00 -15.02
C GLU A 30 27.16 35.37 -15.03
N ARG A 31 26.45 35.69 -13.94
CA ARG A 31 26.41 37.02 -13.29
C ARG A 31 25.49 37.00 -12.08
N GLU A 32 25.77 37.93 -11.18
CA GLU A 32 25.14 38.14 -9.86
C GLU A 32 25.46 37.04 -8.83
N GLY A 33 26.03 37.36 -7.66
CA GLY A 33 26.36 38.67 -7.13
C GLY A 33 26.25 38.66 -5.61
N ALA A 34 27.28 38.15 -4.93
CA ALA A 34 27.24 38.02 -3.47
C ALA A 34 27.11 39.38 -2.77
N ARG A 35 26.19 39.47 -1.81
CA ARG A 35 26.25 40.49 -0.75
C ARG A 35 26.02 39.84 0.60
N SER A 36 27.03 39.95 1.46
CA SER A 36 27.10 39.26 2.75
C SER A 36 26.44 40.07 3.87
N SER A 37 25.84 39.39 4.84
CA SER A 37 25.54 39.92 6.17
C SER A 37 25.63 38.81 7.22
N ASN A 38 26.71 38.81 7.98
CA ASN A 38 26.93 37.89 9.10
C ASN A 38 25.94 38.17 10.26
N VAL A 39 25.38 37.12 10.85
CA VAL A 39 24.87 37.12 12.23
C VAL A 39 25.21 35.77 12.87
N GLU A 40 26.01 35.77 13.93
CA GLU A 40 26.31 34.59 14.76
C GLU A 40 25.25 34.39 15.87
N PRO A 41 25.02 33.15 16.35
CA PRO A 41 24.06 32.88 17.41
C PRO A 41 24.66 33.02 18.82
N SER A 42 23.97 33.72 19.73
CA SER A 42 24.33 33.79 21.16
C SER A 42 23.45 32.89 22.03
N SER A 43 24.06 32.26 23.03
CA SER A 43 23.45 31.31 23.97
C SER A 43 23.00 31.98 25.29
N PRO A 44 22.18 31.33 26.14
CA PRO A 44 21.32 32.04 27.10
C PRO A 44 21.96 32.33 28.48
N PRO A 45 21.43 33.30 29.24
CA PRO A 45 21.82 33.56 30.63
C PRO A 45 21.01 32.73 31.65
N THR A 46 21.62 32.49 32.81
CA THR A 46 21.10 31.65 33.90
C THR A 46 20.78 32.49 35.16
N MET A 47 19.79 32.05 35.93
CA MET A 47 19.44 32.29 37.36
C MET A 47 20.17 33.38 38.18
N ALA A 48 19.40 34.11 39.00
CA ALA A 48 19.88 34.86 40.18
C ALA A 48 18.98 34.57 41.42
N GLU A 49 19.53 34.74 42.63
CA GLU A 49 19.06 34.08 43.88
C GLU A 49 18.16 34.89 44.85
N HIS A 50 17.72 34.21 45.92
CA HIS A 50 16.89 34.67 47.05
C HIS A 50 17.59 35.67 48.01
N PRO A 51 16.84 36.36 48.91
CA PRO A 51 16.72 35.92 50.33
C PRO A 51 15.35 36.30 51.00
N LYS A 52 14.92 35.91 52.22
CA LYS A 52 15.32 34.89 53.25
C LYS A 52 14.14 34.65 54.25
N LYS A 53 14.15 33.47 54.87
CA LYS A 53 13.37 32.93 56.03
C LYS A 53 12.82 33.91 57.09
N GLN A 54 11.70 33.50 57.74
CA GLN A 54 11.71 33.15 59.18
C GLN A 54 10.61 32.13 59.56
N ARG A 55 10.87 31.34 60.63
CA ARG A 55 9.95 30.37 61.26
C ARG A 55 9.56 30.91 62.65
N SER A 56 8.38 30.52 63.15
CA SER A 56 8.04 30.50 64.57
C SER A 56 7.22 29.26 64.92
N GLU A 57 7.28 28.82 66.17
CA GLU A 57 6.65 27.60 66.71
C GLU A 57 5.54 27.98 67.71
N GLY A 58 4.51 27.15 67.88
CA GLY A 58 3.44 27.35 68.86
C GLY A 58 2.37 26.24 68.80
N PRO A 59 1.73 25.84 69.92
CA PRO A 59 1.33 24.44 70.08
C PRO A 59 -0.17 24.10 69.91
N VAL A 60 -0.38 22.78 69.92
CA VAL A 60 -1.62 21.98 69.92
C VAL A 60 -2.72 22.47 70.85
N GLU A 61 -3.97 22.42 70.37
CA GLU A 61 -5.10 21.93 71.18
C GLU A 61 -6.13 21.19 70.29
N THR A 62 -6.75 20.16 70.85
CA THR A 62 -7.72 19.28 70.19
C THR A 62 -9.15 19.67 70.54
N ASP A 63 -10.06 19.69 69.58
CA ASP A 63 -11.43 19.26 69.89
C ASP A 63 -12.12 18.53 68.73
N SER A 64 -13.15 17.76 69.07
CA SER A 64 -13.69 16.67 68.27
C SER A 64 -14.98 17.06 67.55
N GLN A 65 -15.14 16.65 66.28
CA GLN A 65 -16.41 16.09 65.80
C GLN A 65 -16.26 15.31 64.49
N ARG A 66 -17.13 14.29 64.31
CA ARG A 66 -16.99 13.22 63.31
C ARG A 66 -18.35 12.84 62.73
N VAL A 67 -18.71 13.36 61.54
CA VAL A 67 -19.77 12.83 60.65
C VAL A 67 -19.56 13.37 59.21
N PRO A 68 -20.10 12.72 58.16
CA PRO A 68 -19.51 11.55 57.51
C PRO A 68 -19.04 11.84 56.06
N GLU A 69 -18.29 10.90 55.48
CA GLU A 69 -17.97 10.89 54.05
C GLU A 69 -19.11 10.35 53.17
N SER A 70 -19.04 10.70 51.89
CA SER A 70 -19.68 10.05 50.74
C SER A 70 -21.19 10.35 50.54
N LYS A 71 -21.70 10.56 49.31
CA LYS A 71 -21.06 10.54 47.97
C LYS A 71 -21.51 11.77 47.20
N ASP A 72 -20.58 12.64 46.81
CA ASP A 72 -20.82 13.52 45.67
C ASP A 72 -20.27 12.79 44.43
N GLY A 73 -21.18 12.36 43.56
CA GLY A 73 -20.83 11.61 42.36
C GLY A 73 -20.23 12.59 41.36
N GLY A 74 -18.90 12.67 41.34
CA GLY A 74 -18.18 13.48 40.36
C GLY A 74 -18.39 12.90 38.96
N ASN A 75 -19.47 13.33 38.29
CA ASN A 75 -19.70 13.07 36.88
C ASN A 75 -18.53 13.69 36.11
N THR A 76 -17.62 12.82 35.68
CA THR A 76 -16.51 13.16 34.82
C THR A 76 -17.04 13.44 33.42
N GLU A 77 -16.29 14.21 32.61
CA GLU A 77 -16.72 14.57 31.24
C GLU A 77 -16.99 13.33 30.38
N THR A 78 -16.32 12.21 30.68
CA THR A 78 -16.56 10.86 30.14
C THR A 78 -17.99 10.34 30.38
N ASP A 79 -18.56 10.56 31.56
CA ASP A 79 -19.91 10.07 31.92
C ASP A 79 -21.02 10.84 31.18
N ALA A 80 -20.73 12.07 30.72
CA ALA A 80 -21.63 12.88 29.90
C ALA A 80 -21.61 12.52 28.40
N VAL A 81 -20.66 11.67 27.97
CA VAL A 81 -20.62 11.12 26.60
C VAL A 81 -21.47 9.85 26.49
N ASP A 82 -21.54 9.05 27.55
CA ASP A 82 -22.32 7.80 27.59
C ASP A 82 -23.81 8.01 27.31
N ALA A 83 -24.41 9.10 27.81
CA ALA A 83 -25.81 9.47 27.52
C ALA A 83 -26.09 9.81 26.04
N ARG A 84 -25.05 9.88 25.18
CA ARG A 84 -25.17 9.99 23.71
C ARG A 84 -24.69 8.72 22.98
N CYS A 85 -24.24 7.70 23.71
CA CYS A 85 -23.62 6.49 23.18
C CYS A 85 -24.59 5.29 23.04
N ASP A 86 -25.78 5.36 23.65
CA ASP A 86 -26.87 4.34 23.67
C ASP A 86 -27.44 3.92 22.29
N HIS A 87 -26.78 4.24 21.17
CA HIS A 87 -27.23 3.90 19.82
C HIS A 87 -26.15 3.32 18.89
N PHE A 88 -24.94 3.02 19.38
CA PHE A 88 -23.94 2.30 18.58
C PHE A 88 -24.22 0.80 18.58
N ASN A 89 -24.67 0.27 17.44
CA ASN A 89 -24.81 -1.17 17.22
C ASN A 89 -23.42 -1.79 16.89
N PRO A 90 -22.82 -2.63 17.75
CA PRO A 90 -21.51 -3.25 17.49
C PRO A 90 -21.53 -4.29 16.34
N ALA A 91 -22.71 -4.63 15.84
CA ALA A 91 -22.92 -5.48 14.67
C ALA A 91 -23.39 -4.69 13.43
N GLU A 92 -23.23 -3.36 13.40
CA GLU A 92 -23.62 -2.59 12.21
C GLU A 92 -22.80 -2.97 10.97
N GLU A 93 -23.49 -3.11 9.84
CA GLU A 93 -22.93 -3.53 8.55
C GLU A 93 -23.13 -2.45 7.48
N TYR A 94 -22.25 -2.41 6.48
CA TYR A 94 -22.50 -1.61 5.28
C TYR A 94 -23.71 -2.12 4.50
N ARG A 95 -24.46 -1.20 3.91
CA ARG A 95 -25.62 -1.52 3.07
C ARG A 95 -25.19 -2.00 1.68
N MET A 96 -25.01 -3.31 1.55
CA MET A 96 -24.51 -3.99 0.35
C MET A 96 -25.62 -4.55 -0.58
N ASN A 97 -26.78 -3.88 -0.62
CA ASN A 97 -27.99 -4.33 -1.33
C ASN A 97 -28.56 -3.32 -2.36
N ASN A 98 -27.72 -2.42 -2.88
CA ASN A 98 -28.10 -1.52 -3.97
C ASN A 98 -28.15 -2.29 -5.31
N LYS A 99 -28.52 -1.63 -6.41
CA LYS A 99 -28.71 -2.30 -7.72
C LYS A 99 -27.43 -2.97 -8.24
N ARG A 100 -26.28 -2.29 -8.13
CA ARG A 100 -24.97 -2.77 -8.58
C ARG A 100 -24.07 -3.04 -7.37
N ARG A 101 -23.07 -3.93 -7.50
CA ARG A 101 -21.98 -3.98 -6.50
C ARG A 101 -21.16 -2.70 -6.55
N GLY A 102 -20.87 -2.27 -7.78
CA GLY A 102 -20.01 -1.15 -8.11
C GLY A 102 -18.88 -1.58 -9.05
N VAL A 103 -18.05 -0.61 -9.39
CA VAL A 103 -16.96 -0.76 -10.36
C VAL A 103 -15.71 -1.29 -9.66
N ALA A 104 -15.01 -2.21 -10.33
CA ALA A 104 -13.69 -2.68 -9.97
C ALA A 104 -12.68 -2.34 -11.07
N LEU A 105 -11.75 -1.42 -10.81
CA LEU A 105 -10.67 -1.11 -11.75
C LEU A 105 -9.43 -1.95 -11.43
N ILE A 106 -8.76 -2.48 -12.45
CA ILE A 106 -7.49 -3.20 -12.30
C ILE A 106 -6.46 -2.59 -13.25
N PHE A 107 -5.47 -1.89 -12.70
CA PHE A 107 -4.32 -1.38 -13.44
C PHE A 107 -3.18 -2.40 -13.32
N ASN A 108 -2.77 -2.95 -14.46
CA ASN A 108 -1.83 -4.07 -14.54
C ASN A 108 -0.59 -3.65 -15.34
N HIS A 109 0.58 -3.64 -14.69
CA HIS A 109 1.84 -3.21 -15.30
C HIS A 109 2.81 -4.39 -15.35
N GLU A 110 2.98 -4.93 -16.56
CA GLU A 110 4.01 -5.92 -16.87
C GLU A 110 5.26 -5.27 -17.46
N TRP A 111 5.07 -4.20 -18.25
CA TRP A 111 6.09 -3.51 -19.03
C TRP A 111 6.21 -2.03 -18.63
N PHE A 112 7.46 -1.57 -18.52
CA PHE A 112 7.83 -0.22 -18.11
C PHE A 112 8.70 0.41 -19.19
N HIS A 113 8.62 1.74 -19.32
CA HIS A 113 9.44 2.48 -20.28
C HIS A 113 10.92 2.38 -19.91
N TRP A 114 11.79 2.15 -20.90
CA TRP A 114 13.19 1.73 -20.69
C TRP A 114 14.02 2.66 -19.79
N PHE A 115 13.78 3.97 -19.80
CA PHE A 115 14.50 4.93 -18.95
C PHE A 115 14.25 4.74 -17.45
N LEU A 116 13.16 4.05 -17.06
CA LEU A 116 12.87 3.72 -15.68
C LEU A 116 13.75 2.58 -15.16
N THR A 117 14.45 1.84 -16.04
CA THR A 117 15.37 0.73 -15.70
C THR A 117 14.76 -0.38 -14.84
N MET A 118 13.43 -0.55 -14.89
CA MET A 118 12.71 -1.56 -14.11
C MET A 118 12.55 -2.90 -14.86
N PRO A 119 12.56 -4.04 -14.14
CA PRO A 119 12.37 -5.35 -14.74
C PRO A 119 10.91 -5.65 -15.11
N GLU A 120 10.71 -6.51 -16.11
CA GLU A 120 9.40 -7.06 -16.50
C GLU A 120 8.72 -7.80 -15.35
N ARG A 121 7.42 -7.54 -15.10
CA ARG A 121 6.66 -8.19 -14.02
C ARG A 121 5.90 -9.44 -14.47
N ARG A 122 6.63 -10.40 -15.07
CA ARG A 122 6.07 -11.69 -15.54
C ARG A 122 5.20 -12.37 -14.48
N GLY A 123 4.05 -12.90 -14.91
CA GLY A 123 3.03 -13.48 -14.04
C GLY A 123 1.97 -12.48 -13.54
N THR A 124 2.17 -11.17 -13.69
CA THR A 124 1.14 -10.16 -13.32
C THR A 124 -0.17 -10.31 -14.11
N ASN A 125 -0.11 -10.85 -15.32
CA ASN A 125 -1.31 -11.16 -16.12
C ASN A 125 -2.15 -12.28 -15.47
N ALA A 126 -1.52 -13.26 -14.81
CA ALA A 126 -2.23 -14.29 -14.05
C ALA A 126 -2.93 -13.69 -12.81
N ASP A 127 -2.28 -12.72 -12.14
CA ASP A 127 -2.90 -11.96 -11.05
C ASP A 127 -4.12 -11.16 -11.52
N ARG A 128 -3.97 -10.42 -12.63
CA ARG A 128 -5.06 -9.65 -13.27
C ARG A 128 -6.26 -10.54 -13.60
N ASP A 129 -6.02 -11.68 -14.26
CA ASP A 129 -7.09 -12.54 -14.75
C ASP A 129 -7.78 -13.32 -13.62
N ASN A 130 -7.04 -13.73 -12.59
CA ASN A 130 -7.61 -14.35 -11.39
C ASN A 130 -8.44 -13.34 -10.59
N LEU A 131 -7.93 -12.11 -10.38
CA LEU A 131 -8.70 -11.03 -9.74
C LEU A 131 -9.96 -10.69 -10.53
N ARG A 132 -9.86 -10.55 -11.85
CA ARG A 132 -11.00 -10.29 -12.72
C ARG A 132 -12.07 -11.35 -12.55
N GLN A 133 -11.69 -12.63 -12.57
CA GLN A 133 -12.63 -13.72 -12.32
C GLN A 133 -13.29 -13.60 -10.94
N ARG A 134 -12.51 -13.47 -9.85
CA ARG A 134 -13.07 -13.46 -8.48
C ARG A 134 -13.92 -12.23 -8.20
N LEU A 135 -13.56 -11.06 -8.73
CA LEU A 135 -14.34 -9.83 -8.53
C LEU A 135 -15.63 -9.85 -9.34
N SER A 136 -15.62 -10.38 -10.57
CA SER A 136 -16.86 -10.62 -11.31
C SER A 136 -17.78 -11.65 -10.63
N GLU A 137 -17.22 -12.72 -10.04
CA GLU A 137 -17.99 -13.68 -9.21
C GLU A 137 -18.63 -13.01 -7.97
N GLN A 138 -18.05 -11.93 -7.43
CA GLN A 138 -18.62 -11.12 -6.33
C GLN A 138 -19.58 -10.00 -6.80
N GLY A 139 -19.87 -9.95 -8.10
CA GLY A 139 -20.82 -9.03 -8.72
C GLY A 139 -20.25 -7.66 -9.13
N PHE A 140 -18.93 -7.47 -9.13
CA PHE A 140 -18.30 -6.22 -9.57
C PHE A 140 -18.27 -6.08 -11.09
N GLU A 141 -18.41 -4.84 -11.56
CA GLU A 141 -18.18 -4.43 -12.94
C GLU A 141 -16.68 -4.21 -13.15
N VAL A 142 -15.97 -5.26 -13.60
CA VAL A 142 -14.50 -5.26 -13.68
C VAL A 142 -13.99 -4.70 -15.01
N SER A 143 -13.14 -3.68 -14.94
CA SER A 143 -12.38 -3.12 -16.06
C SER A 143 -10.87 -3.26 -15.82
N CYS A 144 -10.15 -3.82 -16.79
CA CYS A 144 -8.69 -3.99 -16.72
C CYS A 144 -7.98 -3.06 -17.70
N TYR A 145 -6.86 -2.49 -17.26
CA TYR A 145 -6.04 -1.57 -18.04
C TYR A 145 -4.57 -2.01 -17.98
N ASP A 146 -4.02 -2.43 -19.11
CA ASP A 146 -2.68 -3.01 -19.19
C ASP A 146 -1.65 -1.95 -19.63
N ASN A 147 -0.59 -1.77 -18.84
CA ASN A 147 0.58 -0.92 -19.15
C ASN A 147 0.24 0.54 -19.49
N PHE A 148 -0.79 1.10 -18.85
CA PHE A 148 -1.19 2.50 -19.04
C PHE A 148 -0.11 3.48 -18.56
N LYS A 149 0.00 4.61 -19.24
CA LYS A 149 0.78 5.78 -18.84
C LYS A 149 0.12 6.54 -17.70
N THR A 150 0.90 7.40 -17.05
CA THR A 150 0.46 8.21 -15.92
C THR A 150 -0.81 9.01 -16.22
N GLN A 151 -0.85 9.68 -17.37
CA GLN A 151 -2.02 10.45 -17.80
C GLN A 151 -3.27 9.55 -17.97
N GLU A 152 -3.12 8.39 -18.62
CA GLU A 152 -4.24 7.47 -18.89
C GLU A 152 -4.80 6.87 -17.59
N ILE A 153 -3.95 6.58 -16.60
CA ILE A 153 -4.38 6.18 -15.25
C ILE A 153 -5.16 7.32 -14.58
N HIS A 154 -4.62 8.54 -14.60
CA HIS A 154 -5.29 9.70 -14.02
C HIS A 154 -6.66 9.97 -14.66
N GLU A 155 -6.77 9.84 -15.98
CA GLU A 155 -8.03 9.94 -16.71
C GLU A 155 -9.03 8.88 -16.25
N LYS A 156 -8.65 7.59 -16.21
CA LYS A 156 -9.57 6.52 -15.77
C LYS A 156 -9.96 6.58 -14.30
N ILE A 157 -9.06 6.99 -13.42
CA ILE A 157 -9.38 7.23 -12.01
C ILE A 157 -10.32 8.44 -11.89
N LYS A 158 -10.07 9.52 -12.64
CA LYS A 158 -10.91 10.71 -12.63
C LYS A 158 -12.32 10.41 -13.13
N ASP A 159 -12.45 9.75 -14.28
CA ASP A 159 -13.71 9.27 -14.85
C ASP A 159 -14.51 8.44 -13.82
N ALA A 160 -13.84 7.54 -13.11
CA ALA A 160 -14.47 6.73 -12.07
C ALA A 160 -14.85 7.56 -10.83
N SER A 161 -14.07 8.57 -10.45
CA SER A 161 -14.37 9.43 -9.29
C SER A 161 -15.53 10.39 -9.53
N THR A 162 -15.76 10.81 -10.77
CA THR A 162 -16.84 11.74 -11.16
C THR A 162 -18.13 11.04 -11.60
N ALA A 163 -18.10 9.71 -11.78
CA ALA A 163 -19.28 8.91 -12.10
C ALA A 163 -20.31 8.87 -10.95
N ASP A 164 -21.56 8.57 -11.28
CA ASP A 164 -22.60 8.32 -10.29
C ASP A 164 -22.51 6.89 -9.73
N HIS A 165 -22.27 6.80 -8.42
CA HIS A 165 -22.24 5.56 -7.65
C HIS A 165 -23.45 5.41 -6.74
N SER A 166 -24.50 6.22 -6.91
CA SER A 166 -25.68 6.22 -6.02
C SER A 166 -26.34 4.83 -5.94
N ASP A 167 -26.39 4.10 -7.04
CA ASP A 167 -26.95 2.74 -7.15
C ASP A 167 -25.93 1.59 -6.94
N ALA A 168 -24.66 1.91 -6.64
CA ALA A 168 -23.61 0.95 -6.30
C ALA A 168 -23.48 0.77 -4.77
N ASP A 169 -22.93 -0.37 -4.33
CA ASP A 169 -22.64 -0.61 -2.91
C ASP A 169 -21.31 0.00 -2.45
N CYS A 170 -20.29 -0.11 -3.31
CA CYS A 170 -18.89 0.17 -2.97
C CYS A 170 -18.07 0.47 -4.24
N PHE A 171 -16.83 0.90 -4.06
CA PHE A 171 -15.84 1.06 -5.13
C PHE A 171 -14.59 0.23 -4.83
N LEU A 172 -13.98 -0.35 -5.87
CA LEU A 172 -12.74 -1.11 -5.75
C LEU A 172 -11.73 -0.71 -6.83
N CYS A 173 -10.47 -0.53 -6.44
CA CYS A 173 -9.37 -0.25 -7.36
C CYS A 173 -8.16 -1.12 -7.02
N VAL A 174 -7.55 -1.74 -8.02
CA VAL A 174 -6.36 -2.59 -7.88
C VAL A 174 -5.21 -2.02 -8.69
N PHE A 175 -4.02 -1.98 -8.08
CA PHE A 175 -2.76 -1.69 -8.76
C PHE A 175 -1.83 -2.90 -8.63
N LEU A 176 -1.44 -3.46 -9.78
CA LEU A 176 -0.44 -4.52 -9.91
C LEU A 176 0.78 -3.91 -10.62
N SER A 177 1.79 -3.46 -9.86
CA SER A 177 2.94 -2.75 -10.41
C SER A 177 4.19 -2.86 -9.52
N HIS A 178 5.27 -2.19 -9.93
CA HIS A 178 6.35 -1.81 -9.03
C HIS A 178 5.90 -0.62 -8.17
N GLY A 179 6.59 -0.36 -7.05
CA GLY A 179 6.32 0.79 -6.18
C GLY A 179 7.55 1.26 -5.42
N GLU A 180 7.49 2.48 -4.90
CA GLU A 180 8.55 3.11 -4.11
C GLU A 180 7.89 4.06 -3.09
N LYS A 181 8.00 3.77 -1.79
CA LYS A 181 7.36 4.58 -0.72
C LYS A 181 5.83 4.65 -0.93
N ASP A 182 5.27 5.84 -0.78
CA ASP A 182 3.88 6.21 -1.11
C ASP A 182 3.55 6.20 -2.63
N HIS A 183 4.43 5.70 -3.51
CA HIS A 183 4.23 5.71 -4.96
C HIS A 183 4.09 4.32 -5.57
N ILE A 184 3.30 4.25 -6.64
CA ILE A 184 3.24 3.14 -7.59
C ILE A 184 3.81 3.60 -8.94
N TYR A 185 4.37 2.70 -9.72
CA TYR A 185 4.78 3.03 -11.09
C TYR A 185 3.64 2.79 -12.09
N SER A 186 3.48 3.73 -13.01
CA SER A 186 2.78 3.52 -14.29
C SER A 186 3.77 2.99 -15.33
N ASN A 187 3.40 2.92 -16.61
CA ASN A 187 4.36 2.62 -17.66
C ASN A 187 5.47 3.68 -17.81
N ASP A 188 5.21 4.96 -17.53
CA ASP A 188 6.11 6.07 -17.87
C ASP A 188 6.60 6.92 -16.68
N SER A 189 6.00 6.81 -15.49
CA SER A 189 6.45 7.56 -14.31
C SER A 189 5.99 6.90 -13.01
N LYS A 190 6.26 7.55 -11.87
CA LYS A 190 5.68 7.19 -10.58
C LYS A 190 4.51 8.11 -10.23
N ILE A 191 3.50 7.54 -9.58
CA ILE A 191 2.27 8.21 -9.15
C ILE A 191 2.12 8.02 -7.65
N GLU A 192 1.89 9.12 -6.93
CA GLU A 192 1.57 9.09 -5.51
C GLU A 192 0.19 8.45 -5.27
N ILE A 193 0.12 7.44 -4.40
CA ILE A 193 -1.12 6.72 -4.05
C ILE A 193 -2.14 7.68 -3.43
N GLN A 194 -1.68 8.68 -2.68
CA GLN A 194 -2.54 9.73 -2.15
C GLN A 194 -3.22 10.54 -3.25
N ALA A 195 -2.53 10.91 -4.33
CA ALA A 195 -3.11 11.69 -5.42
C ALA A 195 -4.31 10.97 -6.07
N LEU A 196 -4.25 9.64 -6.15
CA LEU A 196 -5.33 8.80 -6.66
C LEU A 196 -6.47 8.60 -5.65
N THR A 197 -6.16 8.20 -4.41
CA THR A 197 -7.17 7.98 -3.35
C THR A 197 -7.92 9.27 -2.97
N ASN A 198 -7.24 10.43 -3.01
CA ASN A 198 -7.81 11.74 -2.73
C ASN A 198 -8.93 12.18 -3.68
N MET A 199 -9.12 11.52 -4.83
CA MET A 199 -10.25 11.79 -5.73
C MET A 199 -11.58 11.15 -5.25
N PHE A 200 -11.51 10.16 -4.36
CA PHE A 200 -12.69 9.46 -3.81
C PHE A 200 -13.06 9.90 -2.39
N LYS A 201 -12.47 10.99 -1.89
CA LYS A 201 -12.90 11.62 -0.63
C LYS A 201 -14.29 12.24 -0.80
N GLY A 202 -15.04 12.36 0.30
CA GLY A 202 -16.46 12.70 0.28
C GLY A 202 -16.78 14.09 -0.30
N ASP A 203 -15.82 15.01 -0.27
CA ASP A 203 -15.89 16.33 -0.92
C ASP A 203 -15.81 16.25 -2.46
N LYS A 204 -15.18 15.21 -3.01
CA LYS A 204 -14.95 15.06 -4.46
C LYS A 204 -15.80 13.97 -5.11
N CYS A 205 -16.17 12.93 -4.36
CA CYS A 205 -17.06 11.86 -4.79
C CYS A 205 -18.23 11.69 -3.80
N PRO A 206 -19.25 12.58 -3.82
CA PRO A 206 -20.36 12.53 -2.85
C PRO A 206 -21.18 11.24 -2.91
N SER A 207 -21.28 10.61 -4.07
CA SER A 207 -22.03 9.36 -4.30
C SER A 207 -21.41 8.12 -3.63
N LEU A 208 -20.16 8.21 -3.13
CA LEU A 208 -19.46 7.19 -2.34
C LEU A 208 -19.27 7.57 -0.85
N VAL A 209 -19.94 8.60 -0.34
CA VAL A 209 -19.98 8.91 1.10
C VAL A 209 -20.76 7.80 1.83
N GLY A 210 -20.20 7.28 2.93
CA GLY A 210 -20.80 6.17 3.69
C GLY A 210 -20.69 4.80 3.00
N LYS A 211 -19.97 4.70 1.88
CA LYS A 211 -19.77 3.47 1.08
C LYS A 211 -18.30 3.03 1.10
N PRO A 212 -17.99 1.71 1.15
CA PRO A 212 -16.60 1.24 1.15
C PRO A 212 -15.84 1.63 -0.12
N LYS A 213 -14.59 2.09 0.07
CA LYS A 213 -13.64 2.48 -0.98
C LYS A 213 -12.36 1.64 -0.81
N ILE A 214 -12.27 0.55 -1.56
CA ILE A 214 -11.27 -0.51 -1.37
C ILE A 214 -10.14 -0.34 -2.37
N PHE A 215 -8.91 -0.23 -1.90
CA PHE A 215 -7.71 -0.16 -2.73
C PHE A 215 -6.82 -1.37 -2.45
N ILE A 216 -6.51 -2.17 -3.46
CA ILE A 216 -5.62 -3.33 -3.36
C ILE A 216 -4.33 -3.03 -4.12
N ILE A 217 -3.19 -3.08 -3.44
CA ILE A 217 -1.91 -2.61 -3.97
C ILE A 217 -0.89 -3.76 -3.88
N GLN A 218 -0.73 -4.46 -5.00
CA GLN A 218 0.39 -5.35 -5.28
C GLN A 218 1.53 -4.51 -5.85
N ALA A 219 2.17 -3.77 -4.95
CA ALA A 219 3.39 -2.99 -5.17
C ALA A 219 4.21 -2.97 -3.86
N CYS A 220 5.36 -2.31 -3.88
CA CYS A 220 6.48 -2.59 -2.99
C CYS A 220 6.63 -1.62 -1.78
N ARG A 221 6.90 -2.13 -0.54
CA ARG A 221 6.87 -1.39 0.75
C ARG A 221 8.04 -1.41 1.83
N GLY A 222 9.18 -2.13 1.73
CA GLY A 222 10.55 -1.70 2.18
C GLY A 222 11.78 -2.47 1.63
N GLU A 223 12.93 -1.79 1.39
CA GLU A 223 14.22 -2.37 0.90
C GLU A 223 14.83 -3.43 1.86
N GLN A 224 14.19 -3.74 2.99
CA GLN A 224 14.74 -4.60 4.02
C GLN A 224 14.16 -6.01 3.93
N HIS A 225 14.99 -7.00 4.19
CA HIS A 225 14.59 -8.39 4.08
C HIS A 225 13.90 -8.88 5.36
N ASP A 226 12.77 -9.60 5.23
CA ASP A 226 12.12 -10.27 6.35
C ASP A 226 12.89 -11.56 6.68
N GLU A 227 13.58 -11.57 7.83
CA GLU A 227 14.33 -12.75 8.27
C GLU A 227 13.38 -13.82 8.83
N PRO A 228 13.55 -15.10 8.44
CA PRO A 228 12.68 -16.17 8.91
C PRO A 228 12.88 -16.47 10.39
N VAL A 229 12.07 -15.84 11.25
CA VAL A 229 11.95 -16.27 12.64
C VAL A 229 11.29 -17.65 12.68
N ILE A 230 11.98 -18.63 13.24
CA ILE A 230 11.45 -19.98 13.49
C ILE A 230 10.72 -19.93 14.83
N ALA A 231 9.41 -20.15 14.82
CA ALA A 231 8.70 -20.57 16.02
C ALA A 231 9.12 -22.02 16.32
N CYS A 232 9.43 -22.32 17.58
CA CYS A 232 9.67 -23.70 18.00
C CYS A 232 8.48 -24.58 17.56
N ASP A 233 8.78 -25.77 17.04
CA ASP A 233 7.86 -26.75 16.42
C ASP A 233 7.41 -26.42 14.98
N SER A 234 8.24 -26.82 14.00
CA SER A 234 7.81 -27.15 12.64
C SER A 234 8.77 -28.17 12.01
N VAL A 235 8.27 -29.37 11.70
CA VAL A 235 9.01 -30.39 10.94
C VAL A 235 8.75 -30.22 9.45
N ASP A 236 9.80 -30.05 8.67
CA ASP A 236 9.68 -29.76 7.25
C ASP A 236 9.55 -31.02 6.38
N SER A 237 8.52 -31.02 5.52
CA SER A 237 8.36 -31.97 4.42
C SER A 237 8.53 -31.24 3.09
N ALA A 238 9.60 -31.56 2.37
CA ALA A 238 9.90 -30.94 1.08
C ALA A 238 8.98 -31.49 -0.03
N ILE A 239 8.45 -30.59 -0.86
CA ILE A 239 7.80 -30.93 -2.14
C ILE A 239 8.42 -30.05 -3.21
N GLU A 240 9.07 -30.66 -4.19
CA GLU A 240 9.72 -29.96 -5.29
C GLU A 240 8.67 -29.31 -6.22
N ARG A 241 8.83 -28.01 -6.51
CA ARG A 241 8.08 -27.30 -7.56
C ARG A 241 9.03 -26.43 -8.40
N GLN A 242 8.87 -26.49 -9.71
CA GLN A 242 9.79 -25.90 -10.70
C GLN A 242 9.38 -24.48 -11.15
N ASN A 243 9.16 -23.55 -10.20
CA ASN A 243 8.78 -22.16 -10.51
C ASN A 243 9.86 -21.16 -10.09
N GLU A 244 10.20 -20.21 -10.97
CA GLU A 244 11.08 -19.09 -10.63
C GLU A 244 10.32 -18.01 -9.86
N ILE A 245 10.85 -17.63 -8.69
CA ILE A 245 10.33 -16.57 -7.82
C ILE A 245 11.16 -15.29 -8.05
N GLN A 246 10.46 -14.19 -8.35
CA GLN A 246 10.98 -12.82 -8.32
C GLN A 246 10.59 -12.13 -7.01
N VAL A 247 11.41 -11.17 -6.58
CA VAL A 247 11.40 -10.60 -5.23
C VAL A 247 11.54 -9.07 -5.37
N ASP A 248 10.47 -8.33 -5.10
CA ASP A 248 10.35 -6.91 -5.46
C ASP A 248 10.53 -5.97 -4.22
N ALA A 249 11.47 -5.01 -4.31
CA ALA A 249 11.90 -4.03 -3.29
C ALA A 249 11.23 -2.62 -3.44
N ALA A 250 11.32 -1.73 -2.43
CA ALA A 250 10.09 -1.40 -1.66
C ALA A 250 10.28 -0.19 -0.62
N ALA A 251 9.26 0.59 -0.13
CA ALA A 251 9.37 1.58 1.04
C ALA A 251 8.05 2.17 1.75
N VAL A 252 8.21 3.02 2.82
CA VAL A 252 7.28 3.62 3.89
C VAL A 252 6.05 4.49 3.49
N TYR A 253 5.05 4.67 4.39
CA TYR A 253 3.70 5.25 4.11
C TYR A 253 3.14 6.46 4.89
N THR A 254 2.24 7.19 4.23
CA THR A 254 1.24 8.12 4.81
C THR A 254 -0.20 7.76 4.38
N LEU A 255 -1.11 7.52 5.33
CA LEU A 255 -2.48 7.05 5.05
C LEU A 255 -3.48 8.19 4.75
N PRO A 256 -4.46 7.99 3.84
CA PRO A 256 -5.50 8.98 3.59
C PRO A 256 -6.47 9.06 4.78
N ALA A 257 -6.61 10.25 5.38
CA ALA A 257 -7.52 10.53 6.50
C ALA A 257 -9.03 10.52 6.15
N GLY A 258 -9.47 9.72 5.18
CA GLY A 258 -10.86 9.63 4.73
C GLY A 258 -11.59 8.43 5.35
N ALA A 259 -12.83 8.63 5.76
CA ALA A 259 -13.69 7.55 6.26
C ALA A 259 -14.13 6.57 5.14
N ASP A 260 -14.39 5.33 5.54
CA ASP A 260 -14.82 4.21 4.70
C ASP A 260 -13.80 3.80 3.63
N PHE A 261 -12.51 4.12 3.81
CA PHE A 261 -11.42 3.58 2.99
C PHE A 261 -10.87 2.29 3.58
N LEU A 262 -10.47 1.36 2.71
CA LEU A 262 -9.73 0.15 3.08
C LEU A 262 -8.54 0.01 2.13
N MET A 263 -7.32 0.18 2.67
CA MET A 263 -6.07 0.10 1.91
C MET A 263 -5.41 -1.25 2.18
N CYS A 264 -5.39 -2.14 1.20
CA CYS A 264 -4.83 -3.49 1.29
C CYS A 264 -3.50 -3.57 0.53
N TYR A 265 -2.43 -3.95 1.21
CA TYR A 265 -1.08 -3.97 0.66
C TYR A 265 -0.50 -5.39 0.68
N SER A 266 0.17 -5.77 -0.41
CA SER A 266 0.72 -7.12 -0.55
C SER A 266 1.79 -7.50 0.48
N VAL A 267 2.43 -6.50 1.08
CA VAL A 267 3.51 -6.65 2.05
C VAL A 267 3.46 -5.51 3.06
N ALA A 268 3.90 -5.76 4.29
CA ALA A 268 4.09 -4.76 5.32
C ALA A 268 5.18 -3.75 4.94
N GLU A 269 5.15 -2.59 5.59
CA GLU A 269 6.21 -1.61 5.48
C GLU A 269 7.54 -2.22 5.96
N GLY A 270 8.62 -1.98 5.24
CA GLY A 270 9.92 -2.59 5.51
C GLY A 270 10.29 -3.74 4.56
N TYR A 271 9.32 -4.47 3.98
CA TYR A 271 9.59 -5.80 3.42
C TYR A 271 9.26 -6.01 1.93
N TYR A 272 9.68 -7.18 1.41
CA TYR A 272 9.59 -7.60 0.00
C TYR A 272 8.30 -8.36 -0.36
N SER A 273 7.84 -8.15 -1.59
CA SER A 273 6.70 -8.92 -2.16
C SER A 273 7.19 -9.94 -3.19
N HIS A 274 6.66 -11.16 -3.14
CA HIS A 274 7.11 -12.30 -3.95
C HIS A 274 6.12 -12.62 -5.08
N ARG A 275 6.66 -12.91 -6.26
CA ARG A 275 5.90 -13.22 -7.46
C ARG A 275 6.48 -14.38 -8.24
N GLU A 276 5.66 -15.40 -8.47
CA GLU A 276 5.98 -16.49 -9.37
C GLU A 276 5.77 -16.02 -10.82
N THR A 277 6.75 -16.26 -11.68
CA THR A 277 6.74 -15.80 -13.08
C THR A 277 5.60 -16.37 -13.94
N VAL A 278 4.95 -17.45 -13.48
CA VAL A 278 3.82 -18.13 -14.15
C VAL A 278 2.52 -17.95 -13.36
N ASN A 279 2.52 -18.25 -12.06
CA ASN A 279 1.31 -18.29 -11.23
C ASN A 279 0.89 -16.92 -10.65
N GLY A 280 1.70 -15.88 -10.82
CA GLY A 280 1.45 -14.56 -10.23
C GLY A 280 1.95 -14.42 -8.79
N SER A 281 1.57 -13.33 -8.12
CA SER A 281 2.04 -12.98 -6.78
C SER A 281 1.37 -13.79 -5.68
N TRP A 282 2.15 -14.15 -4.66
CA TRP A 282 1.66 -14.95 -3.52
C TRP A 282 0.44 -14.32 -2.85
N TYR A 283 0.48 -12.99 -2.67
CA TYR A 283 -0.61 -12.22 -2.09
C TYR A 283 -1.89 -12.31 -2.93
N ILE A 284 -1.81 -12.13 -4.25
CA ILE A 284 -3.01 -12.18 -5.10
C ILE A 284 -3.52 -13.61 -5.29
N GLN A 285 -2.64 -14.62 -5.39
CA GLN A 285 -3.03 -16.04 -5.34
C GLN A 285 -3.83 -16.36 -4.05
N ASP A 286 -3.33 -15.95 -2.89
CA ASP A 286 -3.94 -16.24 -1.60
C ASP A 286 -5.20 -15.40 -1.35
N LEU A 287 -5.23 -14.14 -1.79
CA LEU A 287 -6.43 -13.31 -1.80
C LEU A 287 -7.53 -13.94 -2.67
N CYS A 288 -7.23 -14.29 -3.92
CA CYS A 288 -8.19 -14.90 -4.83
C CYS A 288 -8.71 -16.25 -4.33
N SER A 289 -7.83 -17.11 -3.78
CA SER A 289 -8.24 -18.40 -3.22
C SER A 289 -9.10 -18.25 -1.95
N THR A 290 -8.90 -17.18 -1.17
CA THR A 290 -9.70 -16.90 0.03
C THR A 290 -11.04 -16.25 -0.33
N LEU A 291 -11.07 -15.30 -1.27
CA LEU A 291 -12.30 -14.76 -1.88
C LEU A 291 -13.18 -15.86 -2.47
N LYS A 292 -12.59 -16.82 -3.20
CA LYS A 292 -13.33 -17.96 -3.78
C LYS A 292 -14.04 -18.81 -2.72
N LYS A 293 -13.38 -19.04 -1.57
CA LYS A 293 -13.87 -19.97 -0.55
C LYS A 293 -14.74 -19.31 0.53
N TYR A 294 -14.52 -18.02 0.78
CA TYR A 294 -15.05 -17.32 1.95
C TYR A 294 -15.61 -15.92 1.68
N GLY A 295 -15.42 -15.35 0.47
CA GLY A 295 -15.79 -13.97 0.16
C GLY A 295 -17.28 -13.65 0.34
N THR A 296 -18.15 -14.65 0.17
CA THR A 296 -19.60 -14.53 0.35
C THR A 296 -20.07 -14.69 1.80
N SER A 297 -19.19 -15.10 2.72
CA SER A 297 -19.57 -15.51 4.08
C SER A 297 -18.82 -14.80 5.21
N LEU A 298 -17.54 -14.47 5.02
CA LEU A 298 -16.72 -13.79 6.04
C LEU A 298 -16.78 -12.27 5.88
N GLU A 299 -16.49 -11.58 6.98
CA GLU A 299 -16.23 -10.14 6.99
C GLU A 299 -14.88 -9.84 6.29
N ILE A 300 -14.75 -8.70 5.62
CA ILE A 300 -13.59 -8.42 4.75
C ILE A 300 -12.26 -8.39 5.50
N LEU A 301 -12.23 -7.89 6.74
CA LEU A 301 -11.02 -7.80 7.55
C LEU A 301 -10.65 -9.18 8.10
N GLU A 302 -11.63 -10.00 8.51
CA GLU A 302 -11.42 -11.42 8.84
C GLU A 302 -10.82 -12.19 7.64
N LEU A 303 -11.37 -11.95 6.45
CA LEU A 303 -10.87 -12.54 5.20
C LEU A 303 -9.42 -12.11 4.92
N LEU A 304 -9.12 -10.82 5.05
CA LEU A 304 -7.75 -10.30 4.87
C LEU A 304 -6.79 -10.82 5.95
N THR A 305 -7.23 -11.03 7.19
CA THR A 305 -6.43 -11.69 8.23
C THR A 305 -6.09 -13.14 7.85
N LEU A 306 -7.02 -13.87 7.21
CA LEU A 306 -6.71 -15.20 6.65
C LEU A 306 -5.72 -15.13 5.48
N VAL A 307 -5.77 -14.09 4.66
CA VAL A 307 -4.76 -13.85 3.60
C VAL A 307 -3.38 -13.57 4.23
N ASN A 308 -3.31 -12.70 5.24
CA ASN A 308 -2.05 -12.44 5.95
C ASN A 308 -1.43 -13.73 6.48
N ARG A 309 -2.24 -14.59 7.12
CA ARG A 309 -1.81 -15.91 7.63
C ARG A 309 -1.37 -16.88 6.52
N LYS A 310 -2.02 -16.87 5.35
CA LYS A 310 -1.62 -17.75 4.23
C LYS A 310 -0.28 -17.33 3.64
N VAL A 311 -0.08 -16.04 3.43
CA VAL A 311 1.15 -15.54 2.82
C VAL A 311 2.33 -15.66 3.81
N SER A 312 2.11 -15.46 5.11
CA SER A 312 3.18 -15.56 6.13
C SER A 312 3.69 -16.97 6.41
N VAL A 313 2.95 -18.02 5.99
CA VAL A 313 3.44 -19.41 6.02
C VAL A 313 4.10 -19.85 4.71
N ARG A 314 4.08 -19.02 3.66
CA ARG A 314 4.89 -19.27 2.47
C ARG A 314 6.36 -18.91 2.76
N ARG A 315 7.25 -19.60 2.06
CA ARG A 315 8.69 -19.35 2.07
C ARG A 315 9.25 -19.50 0.67
N VAL A 316 10.38 -18.86 0.42
CA VAL A 316 11.13 -19.03 -0.83
C VAL A 316 11.97 -20.30 -0.73
N ASP A 317 11.51 -21.40 -1.32
CA ASP A 317 12.28 -22.66 -1.37
C ASP A 317 13.46 -22.55 -2.37
N MET A 318 13.30 -21.78 -3.45
CA MET A 318 14.31 -21.58 -4.51
C MET A 318 14.22 -20.15 -5.08
N CYS A 319 15.35 -19.46 -5.25
CA CYS A 319 15.44 -18.18 -5.97
C CYS A 319 16.81 -18.02 -6.62
N ARG A 320 16.90 -17.17 -7.66
CA ARG A 320 18.18 -16.78 -8.28
C ARG A 320 19.03 -15.90 -7.35
N ASP A 321 18.40 -15.09 -6.51
CA ASP A 321 19.06 -14.45 -5.38
C ASP A 321 19.13 -15.44 -4.21
N ILE A 322 20.34 -15.91 -3.90
CA ILE A 322 20.60 -16.82 -2.78
C ILE A 322 20.14 -16.19 -1.46
N ASN A 323 20.28 -14.87 -1.33
CA ASN A 323 19.86 -14.19 -0.11
C ASN A 323 18.35 -14.33 0.09
N ALA A 324 17.55 -14.40 -0.98
CA ALA A 324 16.09 -14.49 -0.90
C ALA A 324 15.55 -15.84 -0.41
N ILE A 325 16.37 -16.90 -0.42
CA ILE A 325 15.96 -18.23 0.04
C ILE A 325 15.57 -18.17 1.53
N GLY A 326 14.44 -18.78 1.88
CA GLY A 326 13.89 -18.78 3.23
C GLY A 326 13.16 -17.50 3.66
N LYS A 327 13.19 -16.41 2.87
CA LYS A 327 12.47 -15.17 3.23
C LYS A 327 10.96 -15.39 3.29
N LYS A 328 10.33 -14.61 4.17
CA LYS A 328 8.88 -14.58 4.39
C LYS A 328 8.27 -13.32 3.79
N GLN A 329 6.94 -13.28 3.78
CA GLN A 329 6.17 -12.11 3.39
C GLN A 329 4.94 -12.02 4.28
N VAL A 330 4.72 -10.84 4.88
CA VAL A 330 3.52 -10.56 5.67
C VAL A 330 2.78 -9.40 5.02
N PRO A 331 1.63 -9.61 4.36
CA PRO A 331 0.76 -8.54 3.89
C PRO A 331 0.21 -7.70 5.05
N CYS A 332 -0.22 -6.47 4.76
CA CYS A 332 -0.92 -5.66 5.76
C CYS A 332 -2.08 -4.87 5.13
N PHE A 333 -3.01 -4.42 5.97
CA PHE A 333 -4.09 -3.54 5.54
C PHE A 333 -4.31 -2.44 6.57
N ALA A 334 -4.67 -1.25 6.10
CA ALA A 334 -5.13 -0.14 6.91
C ALA A 334 -6.63 0.07 6.66
N SER A 335 -7.42 -0.09 7.73
CA SER A 335 -8.87 0.07 7.67
C SER A 335 -9.28 1.40 8.30
N MET A 336 -9.98 2.20 7.52
CA MET A 336 -10.75 3.37 7.96
C MET A 336 -12.26 3.10 7.78
N LEU A 337 -12.64 1.81 7.70
CA LEU A 337 -14.04 1.37 7.69
C LEU A 337 -14.72 1.67 9.02
N THR A 338 -15.98 2.06 8.96
CA THR A 338 -16.82 2.43 10.11
C THR A 338 -17.82 1.34 10.50
N LYS A 339 -18.00 0.33 9.63
CA LYS A 339 -18.99 -0.77 9.76
C LYS A 339 -18.40 -2.07 9.23
N LYS A 340 -19.02 -3.21 9.55
CA LYS A 340 -18.63 -4.52 9.00
C LYS A 340 -18.96 -4.62 7.51
N LEU A 341 -18.05 -5.17 6.71
CA LEU A 341 -18.22 -5.34 5.26
C LEU A 341 -18.29 -6.81 4.87
N TYR A 342 -19.40 -7.21 4.24
CA TYR A 342 -19.60 -8.55 3.68
C TYR A 342 -19.93 -8.46 2.19
N LEU A 343 -19.30 -9.30 1.35
CA LEU A 343 -19.59 -9.40 -0.08
C LEU A 343 -20.60 -10.53 -0.35
N ARG A 344 -21.73 -10.56 0.37
CA ARG A 344 -22.79 -11.57 0.18
C ARG A 344 -23.36 -11.52 -1.24
N PRO A 345 -23.81 -12.64 -1.84
CA PRO A 345 -24.39 -12.64 -3.19
C PRO A 345 -25.50 -11.60 -3.36
N LYS A 346 -25.60 -11.00 -4.55
CA LYS A 346 -26.64 -10.03 -4.90
C LYS A 346 -27.92 -10.72 -5.38
#